data_AF-A0A0F8WVV4-F1
#
_entry.id   AF-A0A0F8WVV4-F1
#
_cell.length_a   1.000
_cell.length_b   1.000
_cell.length_c   1.000
_cell.angle_alpha   90.00
_cell.angle_beta   90.00
_cell.angle_gamma   90.00
#
_symmetry.space_group_name_H-M   'P 1'
#
loop_
_entity.id
_entity.type
_entity.pdbx_description
1 polymer ?
#
loop_
_entity_poly.entity_id
_entity_poly.type
_entity_poly.pdbx_seq_one_letter_code
_entity_poly.pdbx_strand_id
1 'polypeptide(L)'
;MSLIRQHGSAPKAEIAQKTGLSAQAVTVIINSLEAESLLIRKAPQRGRVGQPTIPFALNPDGAFGVGLKVGRRSFDLTLIDLVGNIR
;
A
#
# COMPACT_ATOMS: atom_id res chain seq x y z
N MET A 1 -1.26 3.43 -5.47
CA MET A 1 -1.07 1.99 -5.17
C MET A 1 0.31 1.49 -5.58
N SER A 2 0.71 1.56 -6.87
CA SER A 2 1.98 1.00 -7.36
C SER A 2 3.23 1.50 -6.62
N LEU A 3 3.29 2.80 -6.29
CA LEU A 3 4.44 3.40 -5.61
C LEU A 3 4.68 2.83 -4.19
N ILE A 4 3.62 2.74 -3.38
CA ILE A 4 3.72 2.20 -2.01
C ILE A 4 4.04 0.71 -2.06
N ARG A 5 3.48 -0.02 -3.03
CA ARG A 5 3.79 -1.44 -3.25
C ARG A 5 5.27 -1.68 -3.54
N GLN A 6 5.89 -0.83 -4.36
CA GLN A 6 7.30 -0.98 -4.77
C GLN A 6 8.30 -0.49 -3.71
N HIS A 7 7.91 0.42 -2.82
CA HIS A 7 8.84 1.05 -1.85
C HIS A 7 8.52 0.68 -0.39
N GLY A 8 7.51 -0.16 -0.16
CA GLY A 8 7.11 -0.69 1.14
C GLY A 8 6.36 0.32 2.02
N SER A 9 6.89 1.53 2.18
CA SER A 9 6.18 2.64 2.84
C SER A 9 6.78 3.99 2.51
N ALA A 10 5.94 5.02 2.42
CA ALA A 10 6.40 6.38 2.14
C ALA A 10 5.52 7.43 2.84
N PRO A 11 6.08 8.55 3.30
CA PRO A 11 5.31 9.69 3.80
C PRO A 11 4.58 10.46 2.67
N LYS A 12 3.51 11.19 3.02
CA LYS A 12 2.69 12.00 2.09
C LYS A 12 3.52 12.90 1.16
N ALA A 13 4.52 13.59 1.70
CA ALA A 13 5.38 14.50 0.93
C ALA A 13 6.23 13.76 -0.11
N GLU A 14 6.78 12.60 0.24
CA GLU A 14 7.57 11.78 -0.69
C GLU A 14 6.67 11.17 -1.78
N ILE A 15 5.44 10.77 -1.42
CA ILE A 15 4.44 10.30 -2.38
C ILE A 15 4.11 11.41 -3.39
N ALA A 16 3.91 12.65 -2.95
CA ALA A 16 3.67 13.79 -3.83
C ALA A 16 4.87 14.04 -4.78
N GLN A 17 6.08 14.06 -4.24
CA GLN A 17 7.29 14.24 -5.06
C GLN A 17 7.47 13.15 -6.11
N LYS A 18 7.30 11.87 -5.73
CA LYS A 18 7.50 10.74 -6.65
C LYS A 18 6.37 10.56 -7.67
N THR A 19 5.15 10.97 -7.34
CA THR A 19 4.00 10.86 -8.26
C THR A 19 3.80 12.08 -9.14
N GLY A 20 4.45 13.22 -8.83
CA GLY A 20 4.23 14.49 -9.52
C GLY A 20 2.86 15.13 -9.22
N LEU A 21 2.10 14.57 -8.28
CA LEU A 21 0.79 15.08 -7.89
C LEU A 21 0.93 16.22 -6.89
N SER A 22 -0.06 17.13 -6.88
CA SER A 22 -0.14 18.16 -5.85
C SER A 22 -0.33 17.53 -4.46
N ALA A 23 0.16 18.20 -3.41
CA ALA A 23 0.00 17.74 -2.03
C ALA A 23 -1.47 17.53 -1.64
N GLN A 24 -2.37 18.36 -2.19
CA GLN A 24 -3.81 18.23 -1.99
C GLN A 24 -4.35 16.96 -2.66
N ALA A 25 -3.99 16.69 -3.92
CA ALA A 25 -4.42 15.49 -4.62
C ALA A 25 -3.95 14.21 -3.91
N VAL A 26 -2.68 14.17 -3.47
CA VAL A 26 -2.15 13.06 -2.67
C VAL A 26 -2.92 12.89 -1.36
N THR A 27 -3.29 13.99 -0.70
CA THR A 27 -4.06 13.92 0.55
C THR A 27 -5.43 13.30 0.33
N VAL A 28 -6.15 13.72 -0.71
CA VAL A 28 -7.47 13.15 -1.06
C VAL A 28 -7.33 11.66 -1.38
N ILE A 29 -6.36 11.28 -2.22
CA ILE A 29 -6.14 9.88 -2.60
C ILE A 29 -5.78 9.03 -1.37
N ILE A 30 -4.84 9.46 -0.54
CA ILE A 30 -4.43 8.69 0.64
C ILE A 30 -5.58 8.56 1.64
N ASN A 31 -6.34 9.63 1.87
CA ASN A 31 -7.47 9.56 2.79
C ASN A 31 -8.57 8.60 2.28
N SER A 32 -8.83 8.55 0.95
CA SER A 32 -9.74 7.55 0.37
C SER A 32 -9.24 6.13 0.59
N LEU A 33 -7.97 5.87 0.26
CA LEU A 33 -7.38 4.53 0.42
C LEU A 33 -7.27 4.09 1.89
N GLU A 34 -7.07 5.03 2.81
CA GLU A 34 -7.11 4.78 4.25
C GLU A 34 -8.53 4.49 4.74
N ALA A 35 -9.54 5.23 4.25
CA ALA A 35 -10.94 4.97 4.58
C ALA A 35 -11.41 3.58 4.09
N GLU A 36 -10.88 3.12 2.96
CA GLU A 36 -11.09 1.77 2.42
C GLU A 36 -10.24 0.69 3.13
N SER A 37 -9.49 1.05 4.18
CA SER A 37 -8.57 0.13 4.90
C SER A 37 -7.50 -0.51 4.02
N LEU A 38 -7.19 0.08 2.86
CA LEU A 38 -6.14 -0.39 1.94
C LEU A 38 -4.75 0.12 2.32
N LEU A 39 -4.68 1.19 3.12
CA LEU A 39 -3.44 1.73 3.68
C LEU A 39 -3.46 1.71 5.21
N ILE A 40 -2.29 1.50 5.80
CA ILE A 40 -2.04 1.63 7.24
C ILE A 40 -0.96 2.69 7.50
N ARG A 41 -1.12 3.42 8.60
CA ARG A 41 -0.10 4.32 9.14
C ARG A 41 0.96 3.50 9.86
N LYS A 42 2.23 3.71 9.55
CA LYS A 42 3.36 3.18 10.32
C LYS A 42 3.73 4.10 11.48
N ALA A 43 4.61 3.61 12.34
CA ALA A 43 5.17 4.41 13.42
C ALA A 43 5.78 5.72 12.87
N PRO A 44 5.57 6.88 13.53
CA PRO A 44 6.19 8.13 13.15
C PRO A 44 7.71 7.98 13.11
N GLN A 45 8.34 8.37 12.00
CA GLN A 45 9.79 8.33 11.89
C GLN A 45 10.36 9.72 12.20
N ARG A 46 11.29 9.79 13.15
CA ARG A 46 12.13 10.97 13.41
C ARG A 46 13.48 10.73 12.76
N GLY A 47 13.90 11.60 11.85
CA GLY A 47 15.18 11.37 11.14
C GLY A 47 15.73 12.51 10.30
N ARG A 48 14.96 13.55 9.97
CA ARG A 48 15.47 14.76 9.30
C ARG A 48 14.83 16.01 9.91
N VAL A 49 15.59 17.11 9.91
CA VAL A 49 15.18 18.44 10.41
C VAL A 49 13.79 18.79 9.87
N GLY A 50 12.82 18.96 10.77
CA GLY A 50 11.42 19.20 10.43
C GLY A 50 10.43 18.41 11.29
N GLN A 51 9.14 18.56 10.99
CA GLN A 51 8.05 17.86 11.68
C GLN A 51 8.13 16.34 11.42
N PRO A 52 7.95 15.48 12.44
CA PRO A 52 7.96 14.03 12.24
C PRO A 52 6.89 13.61 11.23
N THR A 53 7.29 12.80 10.24
CA THR A 53 6.40 12.35 9.17
C THR A 53 5.92 10.93 9.43
N ILE A 54 4.63 10.69 9.16
CA ILE A 54 4.00 9.38 9.31
C ILE A 54 4.04 8.67 7.95
N PRO A 55 4.78 7.56 7.80
CA PRO A 55 4.79 6.78 6.56
C PRO A 55 3.49 5.98 6.40
N PHE A 56 2.99 5.88 5.17
CA PHE A 56 1.88 5.01 4.80
C PHE A 56 2.41 3.75 4.12
N ALA A 57 1.80 2.61 4.42
CA ALA A 57 2.08 1.31 3.81
C ALA A 57 0.79 0.64 3.35
N LEU A 58 0.88 -0.33 2.44
CA LEU A 58 -0.27 -1.18 2.13
C LEU A 58 -0.69 -1.97 3.35
N ASN A 59 -2.00 -2.09 3.57
CA ASN A 59 -2.56 -3.04 4.51
C ASN A 59 -2.55 -4.44 3.87
N PRO A 60 -1.78 -5.42 4.38
CA PRO A 60 -1.80 -6.78 3.84
C PRO A 60 -3.21 -7.36 3.84
N ASP A 61 -3.99 -7.07 4.87
CA ASP A 61 -5.34 -7.61 5.06
C ASP A 61 -6.43 -6.72 4.45
N GLY A 62 -6.06 -5.62 3.76
CA GLY A 62 -7.01 -4.66 3.17
C GLY A 62 -7.71 -5.20 1.93
N ALA A 63 -7.10 -6.15 1.22
CA ALA A 63 -7.71 -6.85 0.10
C ALA A 63 -6.97 -8.17 -0.16
N PHE A 64 -7.69 -9.12 -0.76
CA PHE A 64 -7.14 -10.42 -1.15
C PHE A 64 -7.41 -10.70 -2.62
N GLY A 65 -6.46 -11.36 -3.27
CA GLY A 65 -6.61 -11.97 -4.59
C GLY A 65 -6.74 -13.48 -4.47
N VAL A 66 -7.64 -14.06 -5.28
CA VAL A 66 -7.78 -15.52 -5.39
C VAL A 66 -7.27 -15.95 -6.76
N GLY A 67 -6.30 -16.85 -6.78
CA GLY A 67 -5.76 -17.47 -7.99
C GLY A 67 -6.24 -18.92 -8.10
N LEU A 68 -6.79 -19.30 -9.25
CA LEU A 68 -7.12 -20.68 -9.58
C LEU A 68 -6.31 -21.12 -10.79
N LYS A 69 -5.45 -22.12 -10.61
CA LYS A 69 -4.75 -22.79 -11.68
C LYS A 69 -5.48 -24.10 -11.98
N VAL A 70 -6.01 -24.23 -13.20
CA VAL A 70 -6.71 -25.45 -13.63
C VAL A 70 -5.77 -26.27 -14.52
N GLY A 71 -5.46 -27.48 -14.06
CA GLY A 71 -4.73 -28.48 -14.83
C GLY A 71 -5.65 -29.59 -15.36
N ARG A 72 -5.12 -30.46 -16.21
CA ARG A 72 -5.90 -31.58 -16.80
C ARG A 72 -6.45 -32.58 -15.76
N ARG A 73 -5.81 -32.70 -14.59
CA ARG A 73 -6.15 -33.72 -13.56
C ARG A 73 -6.24 -33.15 -12.15
N SER A 74 -5.99 -31.85 -11.98
CA SER A 74 -5.95 -31.19 -10.69
C SER A 74 -6.22 -29.70 -10.86
N PHE A 75 -6.56 -29.05 -9.77
CA PHE A 75 -6.58 -27.59 -9.68
C PHE A 75 -5.83 -27.16 -8.43
N ASP A 76 -5.17 -26.01 -8.51
CA ASP A 76 -4.50 -25.37 -7.38
C ASP A 76 -5.23 -24.05 -7.09
N LEU A 77 -5.69 -23.87 -5.86
CA LEU A 77 -6.29 -22.62 -5.38
C LEU A 77 -5.28 -21.92 -4.47
N THR A 78 -5.02 -20.63 -4.72
CA THR A 78 -4.11 -19.80 -3.92
C THR A 78 -4.82 -18.53 -3.48
N LEU A 79 -4.68 -18.20 -2.19
CA LEU A 79 -5.06 -16.90 -1.65
C LEU A 79 -3.80 -16.05 -1.51
N ILE A 80 -3.85 -14.81 -2.01
CA ILE A 80 -2.73 -13.88 -1.97
C ILE A 80 -3.21 -12.58 -1.32
N ASP A 81 -2.41 -12.03 -0.42
CA ASP A 81 -2.70 -10.75 0.24
C ASP A 81 -2.29 -9.53 -0.62
N LEU A 82 -2.66 -8.31 -0.19
CA LEU A 82 -2.44 -7.09 -0.99
C LEU A 82 -0.94 -6.75 -1.21
N VAL A 83 -0.06 -7.30 -0.38
CA VAL A 83 1.40 -7.13 -0.52
C VAL A 83 2.05 -8.28 -1.31
N GLY A 84 1.29 -9.33 -1.66
CA GLY A 84 1.74 -10.42 -2.53
C GLY A 84 2.19 -11.68 -1.80
N ASN A 85 1.92 -11.82 -0.49
CA ASN A 85 2.22 -13.04 0.24
C ASN A 85 1.10 -14.07 0.04
N ILE A 86 1.46 -15.35 0.00
CA ILE A 86 0.50 -16.47 0.04
C ILE A 86 -0.06 -16.59 1.46
N ARG A 87 -1.38 -16.78 1.57
CA ARG A 87 -2.12 -16.96 2.82
C ARG A 87 -2.77 -18.33 2.89
#